data_AF-A0A5C8Z6B0-F1
#
_entry.id   AF-A0A5C8Z6B0-F1
#
_cell.length_a   1.000
_cell.length_b   1.000
_cell.length_c   1.000
_cell.angle_alpha   90.00
_cell.angle_beta   90.00
_cell.angle_gamma   90.00
#
_symmetry.space_group_name_H-M   'P 1'
#
loop_
_entity.id
_entity.type
_entity.pdbx_description
1 polymer ?
#
loop_
_entity_poly.entity_id
_entity_poly.type
_entity_poly.pdbx_seq_one_letter_code
_entity_poly.pdbx_strand_id
1 'polypeptide(L)'
;MLLQWPTTDELIQLAKDNPEELEALRKREIESTISRAPDPIQRRLRGIQFRVDAQRKLCKTPLSSCVAISQMMIDSFYDLNDSLQSARSAEHESRSSKNQTTGDSNVLPFTTDR
;
A
#
# COMPACT_ATOMS: atom_id res chain seq x y z
N MET A 1 10.66 1.07 -23.74
CA MET A 1 11.09 -0.26 -24.19
C MET A 1 10.58 -1.25 -23.16
N LEU A 2 9.64 -2.14 -23.54
CA LEU A 2 9.16 -3.20 -22.64
C LEU A 2 10.31 -4.17 -22.44
N LEU A 3 10.97 -4.08 -21.28
CA LEU A 3 11.94 -5.09 -20.85
C LEU A 3 11.15 -6.40 -20.73
N GLN A 4 11.49 -7.41 -21.54
CA GLN A 4 10.89 -8.73 -21.42
C GLN A 4 11.26 -9.28 -20.04
N TRP A 5 10.29 -9.28 -19.13
CA TRP A 5 10.48 -9.78 -17.78
C TRP A 5 10.65 -11.30 -17.85
N PRO A 6 11.60 -11.88 -17.07
CA PRO A 6 11.79 -13.32 -17.03
C PRO A 6 10.53 -14.01 -16.52
N THR A 7 10.27 -15.19 -17.05
CA THR A 7 9.15 -16.03 -16.62
C THR A 7 9.40 -16.61 -15.23
N THR A 8 8.34 -17.09 -14.58
CA THR A 8 8.46 -17.74 -13.26
C THR A 8 9.41 -18.92 -13.28
N ASP A 9 9.39 -19.73 -14.35
CA ASP A 9 10.27 -20.91 -14.48
C ASP A 9 11.74 -20.50 -14.60
N GLU A 10 12.04 -19.45 -15.37
CA GLU A 10 13.39 -18.89 -15.50
C GLU A 10 13.90 -18.34 -14.16
N LEU A 11 13.05 -17.67 -13.39
CA LEU A 11 13.41 -17.19 -12.05
C LEU A 11 13.66 -18.32 -11.06
N ILE A 12 12.91 -19.42 -11.15
CA ILE A 12 13.12 -20.62 -10.32
C ILE A 12 14.44 -21.31 -10.69
N GLN A 13 14.76 -21.40 -11.98
CA GLN A 13 16.05 -21.93 -12.43
C GLN A 13 17.19 -21.04 -11.93
N LEU A 14 17.08 -19.72 -12.12
CA LEU A 14 18.06 -18.76 -11.63
C LEU A 14 18.29 -18.85 -10.12
N ALA A 15 17.22 -19.04 -9.34
CA ALA A 15 17.31 -19.22 -7.89
C ALA A 15 18.10 -20.49 -7.47
N LYS A 16 17.99 -21.56 -8.27
CA LYS A 16 18.66 -22.84 -8.00
C LYS A 16 20.12 -22.82 -8.43
N ASP A 17 20.37 -22.26 -9.61
CA ASP A 17 21.68 -22.34 -10.26
C ASP A 17 22.60 -21.19 -9.80
N ASN A 18 22.07 -19.97 -9.66
CA ASN A 18 22.82 -18.76 -9.29
C ASN A 18 21.99 -17.82 -8.39
N PRO A 19 21.90 -18.08 -7.09
CA PRO A 19 21.11 -17.26 -6.16
C PRO A 19 21.61 -15.80 -6.06
N GLU A 20 22.91 -15.56 -6.27
CA GLU A 20 23.47 -14.20 -6.26
C GLU A 20 22.99 -13.36 -7.45
N GLU A 21 22.85 -13.99 -8.62
CA GLU A 21 22.40 -13.33 -9.85
C GLU A 21 20.93 -12.92 -9.75
N LEU A 22 20.10 -13.76 -9.11
CA LEU A 22 18.72 -13.42 -8.78
C LEU A 22 18.63 -12.21 -7.85
N GLU A 23 19.49 -12.13 -6.82
CA GLU A 23 19.53 -10.96 -5.93
C GLU A 23 20.05 -9.69 -6.63
N ALA A 24 20.97 -9.84 -7.59
CA ALA A 24 21.42 -8.73 -8.44
C ALA A 24 20.30 -8.22 -9.34
N LEU A 25 19.56 -9.13 -9.99
CA LEU A 25 18.36 -8.81 -10.78
C LEU A 25 17.34 -8.06 -9.92
N ARG A 26 17.02 -8.56 -8.73
CA ARG A 26 16.10 -7.91 -7.79
C ARG A 26 16.50 -6.47 -7.50
N LYS A 27 17.76 -6.24 -7.11
CA LYS A 27 18.27 -4.89 -6.79
C LYS A 27 18.21 -3.96 -7.99
N ARG A 28 18.55 -4.46 -9.18
CA ARG A 28 18.50 -3.68 -10.42
C ARG A 28 17.08 -3.22 -10.76
N GLU A 29 16.11 -4.11 -10.68
CA GLU A 29 14.71 -3.78 -10.99
C GLU A 29 14.11 -2.81 -9.96
N ILE A 30 14.48 -2.95 -8.67
CA ILE A 30 14.10 -1.99 -7.62
C ILE A 30 14.68 -0.61 -7.93
N GLU A 31 15.98 -0.51 -8.20
CA GLU A 31 16.63 0.78 -8.49
C GLU A 31 16.08 1.41 -9.78
N SER A 32 15.81 0.61 -10.80
CA SER A 32 15.12 1.05 -12.03
C SER A 32 13.73 1.60 -11.73
N THR A 33 12.97 0.95 -10.86
CA THR A 33 11.63 1.42 -10.45
C THR A 33 11.71 2.74 -9.68
N ILE A 34 12.66 2.87 -8.76
CA ILE A 34 12.85 4.09 -7.96
C ILE A 34 13.31 5.25 -8.86
N SER A 35 14.32 5.03 -9.71
CA SER A 35 14.87 6.08 -10.59
C SER A 35 13.89 6.58 -11.64
N ARG A 36 12.92 5.74 -12.06
CA ARG A 36 11.86 6.13 -12.99
C ARG A 36 10.71 6.91 -12.33
N ALA A 37 10.64 6.94 -11.00
CA ALA A 37 9.62 7.67 -10.28
C ALA A 37 9.94 9.18 -10.24
N PRO A 38 8.94 10.08 -10.16
CA PRO A 38 9.18 11.52 -10.00
C PRO A 38 10.05 11.85 -8.77
N ASP A 39 10.97 12.80 -8.91
CA ASP A 39 11.92 13.22 -7.87
C ASP A 39 11.30 13.43 -6.47
N PRO A 40 10.10 14.04 -6.32
CA PRO A 40 9.50 14.25 -5.00
C PRO A 40 9.23 12.95 -4.23
N ILE A 41 8.97 11.84 -4.94
CA ILE A 41 8.63 10.56 -4.31
C ILE A 41 9.81 9.59 -4.22
N GLN A 42 10.89 9.81 -4.96
CA GLN A 42 12.08 8.93 -4.93
C GLN A 42 12.65 8.76 -3.53
N ARG A 43 12.76 9.86 -2.77
CA ARG A 43 13.24 9.81 -1.37
C ARG A 43 12.38 8.92 -0.49
N ARG A 44 11.05 9.02 -0.63
CA ARG A 44 10.09 8.20 0.11
C ARG A 44 10.23 6.72 -0.29
N LEU A 45 10.34 6.44 -1.58
CA LEU A 45 10.51 5.07 -2.09
C LEU A 45 11.81 4.43 -1.58
N ARG A 46 12.92 5.15 -1.54
CA ARG A 46 14.18 4.66 -0.93
C ARG A 46 14.02 4.33 0.56
N GLY A 47 13.26 5.14 1.30
CA GLY A 47 12.93 4.87 2.69
C GLY A 47 12.09 3.59 2.87
N ILE A 48 11.11 3.36 2.00
CA ILE A 48 10.33 2.12 1.98
C ILE A 48 11.22 0.92 1.66
N GLN A 49 12.07 1.04 0.63
CA GLN A 49 13.02 -0.01 0.24
C GLN A 49 13.95 -0.39 1.40
N PHE A 50 14.48 0.60 2.14
CA PHE A 50 15.30 0.36 3.33
C PHE A 50 14.55 -0.48 4.38
N ARG A 51 13.28 -0.15 4.64
CA ARG A 51 12.44 -0.88 5.60
C ARG A 51 12.19 -2.31 5.14
N VAL A 52 11.90 -2.51 3.85
CA VAL A 52 11.73 -3.84 3.25
C VAL A 52 13.01 -4.65 3.42
N ASP A 53 14.17 -4.11 3.06
CA ASP A 53 15.44 -4.83 3.19
C ASP A 53 15.80 -5.15 4.65
N ALA A 54 15.50 -4.26 5.60
CA ALA A 54 15.65 -4.54 7.01
C ALA A 54 14.74 -5.70 7.46
N GLN A 55 13.47 -5.68 7.06
CA GLN A 55 12.52 -6.76 7.36
C GLN A 55 13.00 -8.11 6.80
N ARG A 56 13.51 -8.13 5.55
CA ARG A 56 14.08 -9.35 4.95
C ARG A 56 15.21 -9.93 5.80
N LYS A 57 16.10 -9.08 6.31
CA LYS A 57 17.26 -9.50 7.13
C LYS A 57 16.86 -10.00 8.52
N LEU A 58 15.76 -9.49 9.09
CA LEU A 58 15.26 -9.91 10.39
C LEU A 58 14.53 -11.27 10.34
N CYS A 59 13.93 -11.60 9.19
CA CYS A 59 13.21 -12.85 8.99
C CYS A 59 14.16 -14.05 8.88
N LYS A 60 13.81 -15.15 9.56
CA LYS A 60 14.62 -16.38 9.59
C LYS A 60 14.52 -17.23 8.33
N THR A 61 13.44 -17.06 7.56
CA THR A 61 13.18 -17.84 6.33
C THR A 61 12.68 -16.95 5.20
N PRO A 62 12.94 -17.30 3.92
CA PRO A 62 12.43 -16.54 2.77
C PRO A 62 10.91 -16.40 2.75
N LEU A 63 10.19 -17.46 3.15
CA LEU A 63 8.73 -17.43 3.21
C LEU A 63 8.21 -16.48 4.29
N SER A 64 8.81 -16.49 5.49
CA SER A 64 8.43 -15.54 6.56
C SER A 64 8.68 -14.10 6.14
N SER A 65 9.76 -13.85 5.39
CA SER A 65 10.02 -12.54 4.79
C SER A 65 8.96 -12.13 3.78
N CYS A 66 8.52 -13.06 2.92
CA CYS A 66 7.46 -12.79 1.94
C CYS A 66 6.15 -12.40 2.62
N VAL A 67 5.74 -13.17 3.64
CA VAL A 67 4.54 -12.89 4.42
C VAL A 67 4.64 -11.53 5.12
N ALA A 68 5.78 -11.23 5.75
CA ALA A 68 5.98 -9.95 6.45
C ALA A 68 5.91 -8.76 5.49
N ILE A 69 6.52 -8.85 4.31
CA ILE A 69 6.44 -7.79 3.29
C ILE A 69 5.02 -7.64 2.76
N SER A 70 4.31 -8.75 2.52
CA SER A 70 2.90 -8.73 2.11
C SER A 70 2.03 -8.02 3.13
N GLN A 71 2.24 -8.30 4.43
CA GLN A 71 1.53 -7.63 5.51
C GLN A 71 1.78 -6.11 5.50
N MET A 72 3.03 -5.67 5.36
CA MET A 72 3.37 -4.24 5.27
C MET A 72 2.63 -3.53 4.13
N MET A 73 2.43 -4.19 2.99
CA MET A 73 1.67 -3.64 1.85
C MET A 73 0.18 -3.56 2.18
N ILE A 74 -0.38 -4.60 2.78
CA ILE A 74 -1.78 -4.66 3.18
C ILE A 74 -2.10 -3.60 4.24
N ASP A 75 -1.23 -3.44 5.25
CA ASP A 75 -1.38 -2.40 6.28
C ASP A 75 -1.42 -1.01 5.64
N SER A 76 -0.50 -0.74 4.69
CA SER A 76 -0.47 0.54 3.96
C SER A 76 -1.75 0.78 3.15
N PHE A 77 -2.39 -0.30 2.65
CA PHE A 77 -3.66 -0.21 1.95
C PHE A 77 -4.82 0.11 2.91
N TYR A 78 -4.84 -0.50 4.09
CA TYR A 78 -5.82 -0.17 5.13
C TYR A 78 -5.68 1.27 5.59
N ASP A 79 -4.46 1.74 5.86
CA ASP A 79 -4.18 3.13 6.23
C ASP A 79 -4.72 4.13 5.19
N LEU A 80 -4.52 3.81 3.90
CA LEU A 80 -5.05 4.61 2.80
C LEU A 80 -6.58 4.60 2.80
N ASN A 81 -7.18 3.42 2.90
CA ASN A 81 -8.63 3.27 2.89
C ASN A 81 -9.29 4.02 4.06
N ASP A 82 -8.71 3.98 5.25
CA ASP A 82 -9.18 4.69 6.42
C ASP A 82 -9.03 6.21 6.25
N SER A 83 -7.90 6.66 5.70
CA SER A 83 -7.69 8.07 5.37
C SER A 83 -8.74 8.59 4.39
N LEU A 84 -9.07 7.81 3.35
CA LEU A 84 -10.10 8.18 2.37
C LEU A 84 -11.50 8.19 2.99
N GLN A 85 -11.83 7.21 3.84
CA GLN A 85 -13.11 7.18 4.53
C GLN A 85 -13.28 8.35 5.49
N SER A 86 -12.24 8.70 6.26
CA SER A 86 -12.25 9.84 7.17
C SER A 86 -12.47 11.17 6.44
N ALA A 87 -11.79 11.37 5.29
CA ALA A 87 -11.98 12.55 4.45
C ALA A 87 -13.43 12.66 3.94
N ARG A 88 -14.01 11.55 3.47
CA ARG A 88 -15.40 11.51 2.99
C ARG A 88 -16.42 11.81 4.11
N SER A 89 -16.18 11.30 5.33
CA SER A 89 -17.06 11.56 6.47
C SER A 89 -17.01 13.03 6.92
N ALA A 90 -15.83 13.65 6.92
CA ALA A 90 -15.65 15.07 7.26
C ALA A 90 -16.39 16.02 6.28
N GLU A 91 -16.45 15.65 4.99
CA GLU A 91 -17.23 16.37 3.99
C GLU A 91 -18.75 16.32 4.25
N HIS A 92 -19.25 15.18 4.77
CA HIS A 92 -20.66 15.00 5.10
C HIS A 92 -21.07 15.78 6.35
N GLU A 93 -20.23 15.82 7.40
CA GLU A 93 -20.48 16.61 8.61
C GLU A 93 -20.50 18.12 8.30
N SER A 94 -19.57 18.59 7.48
CA SER A 94 -19.49 20.00 7.04
C SER A 94 -20.70 20.45 6.22
N ARG A 95 -21.39 19.53 5.53
CA ARG A 95 -22.64 19.79 4.79
C ARG A 95 -23.88 19.76 5.69
N SER A 96 -23.89 18.89 6.71
CA SER A 96 -25.01 18.80 7.67
C SER A 96 -25.16 20.06 8.52
N SER A 97 -24.04 20.67 8.96
CA SER A 97 -24.07 21.93 9.73
C SER A 97 -24.49 23.16 8.92
N LYS A 98 -24.45 23.11 7.58
CA LYS A 98 -24.91 24.22 6.71
C LYS A 98 -26.40 24.16 6.34
N ASN A 99 -27.06 23.02 6.57
CA ASN A 99 -28.49 22.85 6.28
C ASN A 99 -29.40 23.06 7.51
N GLN A 100 -28.84 23.49 8.65
CA GLN A 100 -29.61 23.84 9.85
C GLN A 100 -29.70 25.36 10.00
N THR A 101 -30.33 26.04 9.04
CA THR A 101 -30.97 27.33 9.35
C THR A 101 -32.17 27.56 8.45
N THR A 102 -33.30 27.79 9.12
CA THR A 102 -34.63 28.19 8.63
C THR A 102 -35.60 27.10 8.18
N GLY A 103 -36.70 26.98 8.93
CA GLY A 103 -37.98 26.46 8.48
C GLY A 103 -38.52 25.34 9.35
N ASP A 104 -39.49 25.67 10.21
CA ASP A 104 -40.36 24.74 10.93
C ASP A 104 -40.73 23.51 10.08
N SER A 105 -40.21 22.34 10.45
CA SER A 105 -40.84 21.07 10.07
C SER A 105 -40.84 20.18 11.29
N ASN A 106 -42.00 20.15 11.95
CA ASN A 106 -42.34 19.29 13.06
C ASN A 106 -42.22 17.81 12.62
N VAL A 107 -41.10 17.17 12.95
CA VAL A 107 -40.90 15.74 12.70
C VAL A 107 -41.69 14.98 13.76
N LEU A 108 -42.81 14.37 13.37
CA LEU A 108 -43.57 13.48 14.24
C LEU A 108 -42.76 12.20 14.50
N PRO A 109 -42.54 11.79 15.77
CA PRO A 109 -41.80 10.59 16.07
C PRO A 109 -42.65 9.37 15.72
N PHE A 110 -42.09 8.43 14.96
CA PHE A 110 -42.63 7.08 14.89
C PHE A 110 -42.27 6.37 16.19
N THR A 111 -43.21 6.30 17.13
CA THR A 111 -43.08 5.40 18.27
C THR A 111 -43.28 3.97 17.77
N THR A 112 -42.22 3.16 17.83
CA THR A 112 -42.33 1.71 17.71
C THR A 112 -43.05 1.20 18.95
N ASP A 113 -44.37 1.02 18.84
CA ASP A 113 -45.09 0.23 19.81
C ASP A 113 -44.80 -1.27 19.55
N ARG A 114 -44.90 -2.01 20.64
CA ARG A 114 -44.28 -3.28 21.02
C ARG A 114 -44.50 -4.48 20.11
#